data_AF-A0A7W0Q445-F1
#
_entry.id   AF-A0A7W0Q445-F1
#
_cell.length_a   1.000
_cell.length_b   1.000
_cell.length_c   1.000
_cell.angle_alpha   90.00
_cell.angle_beta   90.00
_cell.angle_gamma   90.00
#
_symmetry.space_group_name_H-M   'P 1'
#
loop_
_entity.id
_entity.type
_entity.pdbx_description
1 polymer ?
#
loop_
_entity_poly.entity_id
_entity_poly.type
_entity_poly.pdbx_seq_one_letter_code
_entity_poly.pdbx_strand_id
1 'polypeptide(L)'
;MLTRCALVAIAIASWSCGAPAAQKLRPDDPTYAQAAGQRCVSGDGNPQPLVVDWRAEARADLEVSMQRGVAVVAYDCKALRVLPDCTLDGRYGFIGVSYKEQKLHLKTAGEIKANLPSGAIAASVGAELQQGAALDVELSIVGKQTATVTDGNTTQLRGRCAGATHFVRAVTTGAFTLDTKTTAAVDGKLEVAGVGGSTKGSSDKAWHQKDGDRAACQSATPGATTPPAGCAAPLRLDLVALAAATAPAAASATTREASAGVGSSTSSTAACPIGMVWSAGVCREPRADTAHRCKKDDVQDCRRQCDLGDAGSCSDLGFMHLVGRHVPLDRQRASELFVRACNGRDLHGCNNLGAMLISRDAVPIADVRRAMTLFETVCAEEPTLCTNLAVVHRDGLHSPARPHRATELFSRACLGGDATSCHDLALAYDQGIGVGRDVPRAAEFQGLSCQRGFMQACAAMGTRYLYGTGVARDEAIAVRYFQHACTGNNQLGCGLVGLLTMDGQGGLRRDPQGGRRMMEQACNSGSNDVCAILATALRVKGDEAGARQWFRRACEGGMTAHCTQ
;
A
#
# COMPACT_ATOMS: atom_id res chain seq x y z
N MET A 1 24.37 -68.57 5.58
CA MET A 1 24.99 -67.73 6.63
C MET A 1 26.41 -67.40 6.18
N LEU A 2 26.90 -66.18 6.50
CA LEU A 2 28.09 -65.45 5.98
C LEU A 2 27.73 -64.61 4.73
N THR A 3 27.23 -63.37 4.78
CA THR A 3 27.69 -62.12 5.48
C THR A 3 29.16 -61.82 5.14
N ARG A 4 29.63 -60.69 4.60
CA ARG A 4 29.13 -59.39 4.07
C ARG A 4 30.41 -58.68 3.57
N CYS A 5 30.42 -58.02 2.41
CA CYS A 5 31.37 -56.92 2.11
C CYS A 5 30.76 -56.00 1.04
N ALA A 6 30.52 -54.74 1.39
CA ALA A 6 30.24 -53.68 0.43
C ALA A 6 30.88 -52.39 0.95
N LEU A 7 31.85 -51.91 0.17
CA LEU A 7 32.56 -50.64 0.33
C LEU A 7 31.62 -49.45 0.08
N VAL A 8 31.70 -48.43 0.93
CA VAL A 8 31.07 -47.12 0.71
C VAL A 8 32.19 -46.09 0.50
N ALA A 9 32.16 -45.42 -0.65
CA ALA A 9 33.04 -44.32 -1.01
C ALA A 9 32.61 -43.04 -0.29
N ILE A 10 33.56 -42.34 0.35
CA ILE A 10 33.37 -41.07 1.03
C ILE A 10 33.61 -39.93 0.04
N ALA A 11 32.58 -39.13 -0.23
CA ALA A 11 32.70 -37.89 -1.00
C ALA A 11 32.98 -36.73 -0.03
N ILE A 12 34.12 -36.05 -0.21
CA ILE A 12 34.50 -34.86 0.56
C ILE A 12 33.82 -33.65 -0.10
N ALA A 13 32.81 -33.08 0.57
CA ALA A 13 32.18 -31.83 0.16
C ALA A 13 33.02 -30.64 0.65
N SER A 14 33.58 -29.88 -0.28
CA SER A 14 34.21 -28.59 -0.04
C SER A 14 33.17 -27.57 0.41
N TRP A 15 33.31 -27.07 1.64
CA TRP A 15 32.56 -25.92 2.13
C TRP A 15 33.10 -24.64 1.49
N SER A 16 32.40 -24.13 0.48
CA SER A 16 32.53 -22.74 0.07
C SER A 16 31.89 -21.84 1.13
N CYS A 17 32.67 -20.95 1.75
CA CYS A 17 32.11 -19.87 2.58
C CYS A 17 31.26 -18.94 1.71
N GLY A 18 29.94 -19.11 1.75
CA GLY A 18 28.99 -18.12 1.27
C GLY A 18 28.98 -16.89 2.18
N ALA A 19 28.95 -15.70 1.58
CA ALA A 19 28.71 -14.44 2.27
C ALA A 19 27.46 -14.50 3.17
N PRO A 20 27.39 -13.74 4.28
CA PRO A 20 26.22 -13.78 5.15
C PRO A 20 25.00 -13.32 4.36
N ALA A 21 23.99 -14.19 4.29
CA ALA A 21 22.70 -13.88 3.72
C ALA A 21 22.13 -12.65 4.46
N ALA A 22 21.84 -11.58 3.72
CA ALA A 22 21.23 -10.37 4.27
C ALA A 22 19.90 -10.75 4.95
N GLN A 23 19.92 -10.82 6.27
CA GLN A 23 18.81 -11.31 7.08
C GLN A 23 17.67 -10.28 7.00
N LYS A 24 16.45 -10.73 6.71
CA LYS A 24 15.28 -9.84 6.70
C LYS A 24 15.16 -9.16 8.07
N LEU A 25 15.16 -7.82 8.10
CA LEU A 25 15.04 -7.06 9.35
C LEU A 25 13.58 -7.05 9.85
N ARG A 26 12.64 -7.21 8.91
CA ARG A 26 11.22 -7.38 9.16
C ARG A 26 10.72 -8.64 8.44
N PRO A 27 10.01 -9.55 9.13
CA PRO A 27 9.47 -10.77 8.51
C PRO A 27 8.32 -10.48 7.54
N ASP A 28 7.96 -11.47 6.73
CA ASP A 28 6.95 -11.33 5.66
C ASP A 28 5.49 -11.28 6.16
N ASP A 29 5.30 -11.16 7.47
CA ASP A 29 3.99 -11.02 8.08
C ASP A 29 3.33 -9.70 7.63
N PRO A 30 1.99 -9.66 7.47
CA PRO A 30 1.29 -8.46 7.04
C PRO A 30 1.60 -7.29 7.99
N THR A 31 2.05 -6.17 7.43
CA THR A 31 2.36 -4.99 8.25
C THR A 31 1.10 -4.39 8.84
N TYR A 32 1.29 -3.59 9.90
CA TYR A 32 0.28 -2.73 10.48
C TYR A 32 -0.69 -2.12 9.46
N ALA A 33 -0.16 -1.45 8.43
CA ALA A 33 -0.98 -0.79 7.42
C ALA A 33 -1.86 -1.83 6.69
N GLN A 34 -1.26 -2.92 6.23
CA GLN A 34 -1.95 -3.99 5.53
C GLN A 34 -2.99 -4.72 6.40
N ALA A 35 -2.71 -4.93 7.68
CA ALA A 35 -3.64 -5.53 8.64
C ALA A 35 -4.78 -4.58 9.03
N ALA A 36 -4.52 -3.27 9.05
CA ALA A 36 -5.48 -2.20 9.29
C ALA A 36 -6.35 -1.86 8.07
N GLY A 37 -6.20 -2.56 6.95
CA GLY A 37 -6.87 -2.20 5.69
C GLY A 37 -6.34 -0.90 5.06
N GLN A 38 -5.28 -0.30 5.62
CA GLN A 38 -4.55 0.78 4.99
C GLN A 38 -3.69 0.20 3.86
N ARG A 39 -3.78 0.80 2.67
CA ARG A 39 -2.84 0.47 1.61
C ARG A 39 -1.47 0.93 2.06
N CYS A 40 -0.53 0.01 2.22
CA CYS A 40 0.86 0.40 2.21
C CYS A 40 1.17 0.81 0.77
N VAL A 41 1.16 2.11 0.51
CA VAL A 41 1.37 2.65 -0.81
C VAL A 41 2.88 2.78 -0.99
N SER A 42 3.50 1.83 -1.68
CA SER A 42 4.81 2.07 -2.28
C SER A 42 4.61 3.14 -3.36
N GLY A 43 4.72 4.42 -2.99
CA GLY A 43 4.62 5.52 -3.93
C GLY A 43 4.01 6.82 -3.41
N ASP A 44 3.09 6.77 -2.43
CA ASP A 44 2.42 7.99 -1.93
C ASP A 44 2.42 8.01 -0.39
N GLY A 45 3.29 8.86 0.17
CA GLY A 45 3.59 8.96 1.60
C GLY A 45 4.90 8.27 1.97
N ASN A 46 5.80 8.98 2.66
CA ASN A 46 7.08 8.42 3.12
C ASN A 46 6.86 7.48 4.32
N PRO A 47 7.20 6.17 4.22
CA PRO A 47 7.05 5.26 5.35
C PRO A 47 7.93 5.69 6.53
N GLN A 48 7.37 5.67 7.74
CA GLN A 48 8.10 6.05 8.98
C GLN A 48 8.22 4.92 10.02
N PRO A 49 8.94 3.81 9.71
CA PRO A 49 9.02 2.67 10.60
C PRO A 49 9.83 2.99 11.88
N LEU A 50 9.31 2.58 13.04
CA LEU A 50 10.10 2.46 14.25
C LEU A 50 11.07 1.28 14.11
N VAL A 51 12.30 1.42 14.61
CA VAL A 51 13.37 0.42 14.45
C VAL A 51 13.96 -0.07 15.77
N VAL A 52 13.38 0.31 16.90
CA VAL A 52 13.84 -0.09 18.24
C VAL A 52 13.74 -1.59 18.50
N ASP A 53 12.91 -2.28 17.71
CA ASP A 53 12.69 -3.72 17.70
C ASP A 53 13.66 -4.47 16.75
N TRP A 54 14.55 -3.76 16.04
CA TRP A 54 15.61 -4.38 15.26
C TRP A 54 16.70 -4.93 16.17
N ARG A 55 17.32 -6.03 15.77
CA ARG A 55 18.52 -6.55 16.45
C ARG A 55 19.63 -5.48 16.45
N ALA A 56 20.47 -5.50 17.47
CA ALA A 56 21.54 -4.50 17.63
C ALA A 56 22.47 -4.46 16.41
N GLU A 57 22.79 -5.62 15.83
CA GLU A 57 23.64 -5.74 14.63
C GLU A 57 23.03 -5.04 13.42
N ALA A 58 21.72 -5.19 13.21
CA ALA A 58 21.03 -4.54 12.11
C ALA A 58 20.99 -3.01 12.23
N ARG A 59 20.92 -2.50 13.47
CA ARG A 59 20.98 -1.06 13.75
C ARG A 59 22.40 -0.54 13.54
N ALA A 60 23.41 -1.30 13.95
CA ALA A 60 24.81 -1.00 13.62
C ALA A 60 25.06 -0.99 12.10
N ASP A 61 24.52 -1.95 11.35
CA ASP A 61 24.63 -1.98 9.87
C ASP A 61 24.00 -0.75 9.21
N LEU A 62 22.86 -0.28 9.73
CA LEU A 62 22.24 0.96 9.29
C LEU A 62 23.16 2.16 9.56
N GLU A 63 23.70 2.28 10.77
CA GLU A 63 24.61 3.37 11.13
C GLU A 63 25.87 3.38 10.24
N VAL A 64 26.47 2.22 10.00
CA VAL A 64 27.61 2.08 9.08
C VAL A 64 27.23 2.49 7.66
N SER A 65 26.04 2.10 7.19
CA SER A 65 25.55 2.49 5.87
C SER A 65 25.37 4.01 5.76
N MET A 66 24.87 4.65 6.81
CA MET A 66 24.70 6.11 6.88
C MET A 66 26.01 6.89 6.93
N GLN A 67 27.08 6.28 7.46
CA GLN A 67 28.43 6.88 7.45
C GLN A 67 29.08 6.83 6.06
N ARG A 68 28.73 5.83 5.23
CA ARG A 68 29.28 5.65 3.88
C ARG A 68 28.57 6.49 2.82
N GLY A 69 27.32 6.88 3.06
CA GLY A 69 26.49 7.66 2.15
C GLY A 69 25.04 7.69 2.62
N VAL A 70 24.10 8.04 1.73
CA VAL A 70 22.67 7.90 2.05
C VAL A 70 22.27 6.43 1.97
N ALA A 71 21.73 5.90 3.07
CA ALA A 71 21.42 4.48 3.20
C ALA A 71 20.26 4.07 2.27
N VAL A 72 20.43 2.96 1.57
CA VAL A 72 19.44 2.42 0.62
C VAL A 72 18.82 1.15 1.19
N VAL A 73 17.51 0.98 1.01
CA VAL A 73 16.75 -0.13 1.56
C VAL A 73 15.89 -0.81 0.49
N ALA A 74 15.67 -2.11 0.69
CA ALA A 74 14.58 -2.85 0.07
C ALA A 74 13.40 -2.87 1.06
N TYR A 75 12.28 -2.31 0.62
CA TYR A 75 11.03 -2.26 1.37
C TYR A 75 9.85 -2.57 0.44
N ASP A 76 9.07 -3.58 0.79
CA ASP A 76 7.90 -4.05 0.03
C ASP A 76 6.61 -4.03 0.88
N CYS A 77 6.61 -3.23 1.94
CA CYS A 77 5.54 -3.16 2.91
C CYS A 77 5.33 -4.40 3.77
N LYS A 78 6.18 -5.43 3.69
CA LYS A 78 6.21 -6.60 4.58
C LYS A 78 7.59 -6.75 5.20
N ALA A 79 8.59 -6.85 4.33
CA ALA A 79 9.99 -6.91 4.68
C ALA A 79 10.67 -5.55 4.50
N LEU A 80 11.54 -5.20 5.44
CA LEU A 80 12.48 -4.09 5.34
C LEU A 80 13.89 -4.66 5.48
N ARG A 81 14.81 -4.21 4.62
CA ARG A 81 16.19 -4.66 4.62
C ARG A 81 17.11 -3.53 4.19
N VAL A 82 18.11 -3.23 5.01
CA VAL A 82 19.22 -2.35 4.63
C VAL A 82 20.08 -3.06 3.59
N LEU A 83 20.47 -2.34 2.53
CA LEU A 83 21.39 -2.83 1.51
C LEU A 83 22.77 -2.23 1.79
N PRO A 84 23.63 -2.89 2.59
CA PRO A 84 24.84 -2.28 3.16
C PRO A 84 25.90 -1.89 2.13
N ASP A 85 25.86 -2.51 0.94
CA ASP A 85 26.74 -2.23 -0.19
C ASP A 85 26.06 -1.40 -1.29
N CYS A 86 24.90 -0.82 -1.00
CA CYS A 86 24.20 0.08 -1.91
C CYS A 86 24.09 1.47 -1.26
N THR A 87 24.57 2.47 -1.99
CA THR A 87 24.61 3.85 -1.48
C THR A 87 24.05 4.81 -2.51
N LEU A 88 23.44 5.88 -2.01
CA LEU A 88 23.11 7.06 -2.80
C LEU A 88 24.06 8.20 -2.38
N ASP A 89 24.60 8.92 -3.34
CA ASP A 89 25.55 10.00 -3.08
C ASP A 89 24.93 11.09 -2.22
N GLY A 90 25.47 11.30 -1.03
CA GLY A 90 25.00 12.30 -0.08
C GLY A 90 25.52 12.02 1.32
N ARG A 91 25.14 12.88 2.27
CA ARG A 91 25.54 12.76 3.67
C ARG A 91 24.38 13.11 4.59
N TYR A 92 24.48 12.72 5.86
CA TYR A 92 23.52 13.12 6.88
C TYR A 92 24.04 14.33 7.66
N GLY A 93 23.17 15.31 7.88
CA GLY A 93 23.35 16.36 8.89
C GLY A 93 22.43 16.09 10.07
N PHE A 94 22.88 16.37 11.30
CA PHE A 94 22.03 16.29 12.48
C PHE A 94 21.44 17.66 12.82
N ILE A 95 20.16 17.68 13.19
CA ILE A 95 19.45 18.85 13.71
C ILE A 95 18.88 18.46 15.06
N GLY A 96 19.45 19.05 16.11
CA GLY A 96 19.00 18.90 17.49
C GLY A 96 17.65 19.54 17.73
N VAL A 97 16.85 18.93 18.58
CA VAL A 97 15.57 19.46 19.05
C VAL A 97 15.55 19.46 20.59
N SER A 98 14.56 20.11 21.17
CA SER A 98 14.28 20.01 22.62
C SER A 98 14.08 18.54 23.00
N TYR A 99 14.69 18.08 24.10
CA TYR A 99 14.50 16.74 24.64
C TYR A 99 13.01 16.36 24.73
N LYS A 100 12.65 15.17 24.24
CA LYS A 100 11.32 14.59 24.39
C LYS A 100 11.42 13.19 24.96
N GLU A 101 10.65 12.94 26.01
CA GLU A 101 10.47 11.61 26.56
C GLU A 101 9.10 11.07 26.15
N GLN A 102 9.08 9.83 25.69
CA GLN A 102 7.86 9.13 25.34
C GLN A 102 7.90 7.71 25.90
N LYS A 103 6.94 7.37 26.76
CA LYS A 103 6.79 6.01 27.31
C LYS A 103 5.57 5.34 26.70
N LEU A 104 5.78 4.16 26.13
CA LEU A 104 4.76 3.34 25.51
C LEU A 104 4.58 2.09 26.36
N HIS A 105 3.43 1.95 26.99
CA HIS A 105 3.07 0.75 27.74
C HIS A 105 2.02 -0.03 26.93
N LEU A 106 2.47 -1.13 26.32
CA LEU A 106 1.70 -1.97 25.40
C LEU A 106 1.31 -3.25 26.15
N LYS A 107 0.02 -3.41 26.44
CA LYS A 107 -0.49 -4.45 27.35
C LYS A 107 -0.94 -5.72 26.65
N THR A 108 -1.35 -5.63 25.40
CA THR A 108 -1.90 -6.76 24.65
C THR A 108 -1.02 -7.12 23.47
N ALA A 109 -1.09 -8.37 23.03
CA ALA A 109 -0.45 -8.79 21.78
C ALA A 109 -0.94 -7.97 20.58
N GLY A 110 -2.19 -7.48 20.63
CA GLY A 110 -2.75 -6.54 19.65
C GLY A 110 -2.04 -5.18 19.68
N GLU A 111 -1.90 -4.57 20.86
CA GLU A 111 -1.19 -3.29 21.03
C GLU A 111 0.29 -3.38 20.62
N ILE A 112 0.97 -4.48 20.97
CA ILE A 112 2.37 -4.73 20.61
C ILE A 112 2.51 -4.89 19.11
N LYS A 113 1.66 -5.72 18.48
CA LYS A 113 1.66 -5.89 17.02
C LYS A 113 1.32 -4.59 16.28
N ALA A 114 0.46 -3.74 16.86
CA ALA A 114 0.07 -2.47 16.26
C ALA A 114 1.19 -1.43 16.28
N ASN A 115 2.03 -1.41 17.32
CA ASN A 115 3.05 -0.37 17.51
C ASN A 115 4.48 -0.84 17.19
N LEU A 116 4.75 -2.15 17.21
CA LEU A 116 6.05 -2.81 16.97
C LEU A 116 5.91 -4.01 16.02
N PRO A 117 5.65 -3.76 14.74
CA PRO A 117 5.30 -4.79 13.76
C PRO A 117 6.50 -5.62 13.25
N SER A 118 7.69 -5.47 13.83
CA SER A 118 8.84 -6.31 13.53
C SER A 118 8.77 -7.62 14.33
N GLY A 119 8.69 -8.77 13.66
CA GLY A 119 8.58 -10.08 14.32
C GLY A 119 9.85 -10.57 15.03
N ALA A 120 10.85 -9.71 15.28
CA ALA A 120 11.96 -10.05 16.17
C ALA A 120 11.47 -10.29 17.62
N ILE A 121 10.49 -9.50 18.09
CA ILE A 121 9.90 -9.63 19.43
C ILE A 121 8.88 -10.77 19.47
N ALA A 122 8.08 -10.96 18.40
CA ALA A 122 7.05 -11.99 18.35
C ALA A 122 7.62 -13.42 18.35
N ALA A 123 8.80 -13.64 17.74
CA ALA A 123 9.45 -14.95 17.70
C ALA A 123 10.15 -15.32 19.01
N SER A 124 10.69 -14.34 19.76
CA SER A 124 11.42 -14.60 21.03
C SER A 124 10.54 -14.55 22.27
N VAL A 125 9.46 -13.75 22.26
CA VAL A 125 8.58 -13.51 23.41
C VAL A 125 7.19 -14.13 23.22
N GLY A 126 6.97 -14.88 22.13
CA GLY A 126 5.67 -15.41 21.73
C GLY A 126 4.99 -16.31 22.78
N ALA A 127 5.76 -16.99 23.65
CA ALA A 127 5.21 -17.81 24.73
C ALA A 127 4.80 -17.00 25.98
N GLU A 128 5.51 -15.90 26.28
CA GLU A 128 5.29 -15.07 27.47
C GLU A 128 4.21 -14.00 27.23
N LEU A 129 4.07 -13.51 25.99
CA LEU A 129 3.00 -12.62 25.58
C LEU A 129 1.62 -13.29 25.59
N GLN A 130 1.56 -14.60 25.36
CA GLN A 130 0.32 -15.41 25.51
C GLN A 130 -0.11 -15.54 26.98
N GLN A 131 0.78 -15.24 27.94
CA GLN A 131 0.54 -15.32 29.39
C GLN A 131 0.29 -13.93 30.04
N GLY A 132 0.08 -12.88 29.23
CA GLY A 132 -0.29 -11.55 29.72
C GLY A 132 0.87 -10.62 30.03
N ALA A 133 2.07 -10.84 29.49
CA ALA A 133 3.18 -9.88 29.62
C ALA A 133 2.89 -8.55 28.89
N ALA A 134 3.25 -7.42 29.52
CA ALA A 134 3.20 -6.09 28.94
C ALA A 134 4.61 -5.67 28.46
N LEU A 135 4.66 -4.81 27.45
CA LEU A 135 5.89 -4.31 26.87
C LEU A 135 5.99 -2.81 27.08
N ASP A 136 7.04 -2.39 27.79
CA ASP A 136 7.39 -0.99 27.97
C ASP A 136 8.44 -0.59 26.94
N VAL A 137 8.16 0.47 26.17
CA VAL A 137 9.13 1.13 25.30
C VAL A 137 9.31 2.56 25.80
N GLU A 138 10.50 2.89 26.27
CA GLU A 138 10.83 4.27 26.63
C GLU A 138 11.73 4.87 25.55
N LEU A 139 11.32 5.99 24.96
CA LEU A 139 12.06 6.72 23.94
C LEU A 139 12.51 8.07 24.49
N SER A 140 13.78 8.41 24.25
CA SER A 140 14.40 9.69 24.56
C SER A 140 14.85 10.33 23.25
N ILE A 141 14.04 11.22 22.68
CA ILE A 141 14.26 11.83 21.36
C ILE A 141 15.02 13.15 21.50
N VAL A 142 16.10 13.31 20.74
CA VAL A 142 16.97 14.50 20.81
C VAL A 142 17.18 15.21 19.49
N GLY A 143 16.81 14.61 18.37
CA GLY A 143 16.98 15.25 17.06
C GLY A 143 16.66 14.33 15.89
N LYS A 144 17.02 14.80 14.71
CA LYS A 144 16.96 14.02 13.47
C LYS A 144 18.26 14.15 12.70
N GLN A 145 18.75 13.03 12.18
CA GLN A 145 19.71 13.01 11.09
C GLN A 145 18.94 13.08 9.77
N THR A 146 19.26 14.03 8.90
CA THR A 146 18.57 14.24 7.62
C THR A 146 19.59 14.19 6.49
N ALA A 147 19.30 13.40 5.46
CA ALA A 147 20.10 13.30 4.26
C ALA A 147 20.08 14.62 3.50
N THR A 148 21.19 14.95 2.84
CA THR A 148 21.27 16.08 1.90
C THR A 148 20.42 15.89 0.64
N VAL A 149 19.98 14.66 0.39
CA VAL A 149 19.24 14.27 -0.80
C VAL A 149 17.74 14.22 -0.48
N THR A 150 16.95 14.92 -1.28
CA THR A 150 15.48 15.02 -1.12
C THR A 150 14.71 14.03 -1.99
N ASP A 151 15.32 13.61 -3.09
CA ASP A 151 14.79 12.77 -4.15
C ASP A 151 15.92 11.93 -4.73
N GLY A 152 15.63 10.70 -5.12
CA GLY A 152 16.64 9.77 -5.61
C GLY A 152 16.04 8.83 -6.65
N ASN A 153 16.83 8.47 -7.64
CA ASN A 153 16.45 7.50 -8.66
C ASN A 153 17.39 6.29 -8.66
N THR A 154 16.98 5.22 -9.35
CA THR A 154 17.76 3.99 -9.38
C THR A 154 19.08 4.08 -10.18
N THR A 155 19.27 5.10 -11.02
CA THR A 155 20.53 5.28 -11.79
C THR A 155 21.62 5.97 -10.99
N GLN A 156 21.25 6.70 -9.93
CA GLN A 156 22.19 7.39 -9.03
C GLN A 156 22.79 6.46 -7.97
N LEU A 157 22.32 5.21 -7.88
CA LEU A 157 22.78 4.26 -6.88
C LEU A 157 24.15 3.69 -7.23
N ARG A 158 25.00 3.52 -6.21
CA ARG A 158 26.34 2.93 -6.34
C ARG A 158 26.48 1.65 -5.52
N GLY A 159 27.13 0.66 -6.13
CA GLY A 159 27.41 -0.64 -5.51
C GLY A 159 26.37 -1.71 -5.84
N ARG A 160 26.10 -2.62 -4.90
CA ARG A 160 25.21 -3.77 -5.12
C ARG A 160 23.77 -3.43 -4.75
N CYS A 161 23.06 -2.83 -5.69
CA CYS A 161 21.74 -2.21 -5.47
C CYS A 161 20.54 -3.02 -5.96
N ALA A 162 20.73 -4.31 -6.27
CA ALA A 162 19.64 -5.17 -6.71
C ALA A 162 18.53 -5.26 -5.64
N GLY A 163 17.29 -4.91 -6.03
CA GLY A 163 16.13 -4.89 -5.14
C GLY A 163 16.00 -3.63 -4.28
N ALA A 164 16.78 -2.57 -4.54
CA ALA A 164 16.57 -1.27 -3.92
C ALA A 164 15.19 -0.70 -4.29
N THR A 165 14.45 -0.23 -3.30
CA THR A 165 13.13 0.38 -3.51
C THR A 165 13.02 1.77 -2.88
N HIS A 166 13.73 2.03 -1.79
CA HIS A 166 13.70 3.32 -1.08
C HIS A 166 15.10 3.72 -0.61
N PHE A 167 15.28 4.99 -0.26
CA PHE A 167 16.42 5.48 0.52
C PHE A 167 15.94 6.07 1.85
N VAL A 168 16.82 6.12 2.85
CA VAL A 168 16.53 6.69 4.18
C VAL A 168 16.76 8.19 4.14
N ARG A 169 15.70 8.99 4.01
CA ARG A 169 15.80 10.46 3.99
C ARG A 169 16.13 11.03 5.36
N ALA A 170 15.54 10.50 6.42
CA ALA A 170 15.83 10.95 7.77
C ALA A 170 15.75 9.81 8.80
N VAL A 171 16.45 10.01 9.91
CA VAL A 171 16.45 9.13 11.08
C VAL A 171 16.20 9.98 12.32
N THR A 172 15.18 9.62 13.10
CA THR A 172 14.96 10.18 14.43
C THR A 172 15.96 9.54 15.38
N THR A 173 16.70 10.37 16.11
CA THR A 173 17.88 9.98 16.88
C THR A 173 17.65 10.20 18.38
N GLY A 174 18.20 9.32 19.21
CA GLY A 174 17.99 9.38 20.65
C GLY A 174 18.58 8.22 21.46
N ALA A 175 17.85 7.80 22.49
CA ALA A 175 18.07 6.57 23.23
C ALA A 175 16.73 5.85 23.46
N PHE A 176 16.76 4.55 23.71
CA PHE A 176 15.58 3.81 24.13
C PHE A 176 15.88 2.65 25.08
N THR A 177 14.85 2.23 25.81
CA THR A 177 14.79 0.95 26.50
C THR A 177 13.50 0.23 26.10
N LEU A 178 13.57 -1.08 26.01
CA LEU A 178 12.45 -1.96 25.67
C LEU A 178 12.48 -3.15 26.62
N ASP A 179 11.44 -3.25 27.44
CA ASP A 179 11.36 -4.12 28.62
C ASP A 179 10.06 -4.93 28.61
N THR A 180 10.15 -6.25 28.74
CA THR A 180 8.98 -7.10 29.03
C THR A 180 8.72 -7.13 30.53
N LYS A 181 7.54 -6.67 30.97
CA LYS A 181 7.06 -6.82 32.35
C LYS A 181 6.01 -7.92 32.42
N THR A 182 6.17 -8.88 33.32
CA THR A 182 5.10 -9.84 33.65
C THR A 182 4.03 -9.11 34.49
N THR A 183 2.75 -9.31 34.18
CA THR A 183 1.62 -8.64 34.83
C THR A 183 1.41 -9.02 36.29
N ALA A 184 2.19 -9.96 36.84
CA ALA A 184 2.14 -10.36 38.24
C ALA A 184 2.59 -9.27 39.25
N ALA A 185 3.15 -8.16 38.79
CA ALA A 185 3.69 -7.11 39.66
C ALA A 185 2.76 -5.89 39.88
N VAL A 186 1.53 -5.89 39.36
CA VAL A 186 0.67 -4.69 39.41
C VAL A 186 -0.33 -4.69 40.57
N ASP A 187 -0.55 -5.82 41.26
CA ASP A 187 -1.30 -5.81 42.52
C ASP A 187 -0.35 -5.71 43.70
N GLY A 188 -0.19 -4.48 44.19
CA GLY A 188 0.71 -4.13 45.28
C GLY A 188 0.52 -4.98 46.53
N LYS A 189 1.50 -5.83 46.81
CA LYS A 189 1.97 -6.21 48.16
C LYS A 189 3.14 -7.18 48.02
N LEU A 190 4.36 -6.68 48.14
CA LEU A 190 5.48 -7.39 48.80
C LEU A 190 6.65 -6.42 48.91
N GLU A 191 6.64 -5.64 50.00
CA GLU A 191 7.89 -5.20 50.59
C GLU A 191 8.55 -6.43 51.22
N VAL A 192 9.74 -6.80 50.75
CA VAL A 192 10.67 -7.60 51.54
C VAL A 192 11.97 -6.83 51.62
N ALA A 193 12.06 -6.03 52.68
CA ALA A 193 13.31 -5.45 53.14
C ALA A 193 14.18 -6.54 53.76
N GLY A 194 15.35 -6.75 53.15
CA GLY A 194 16.62 -7.21 53.71
C GLY A 194 16.68 -8.31 54.77
N VAL A 195 17.26 -9.46 54.40
CA VAL A 195 18.33 -10.14 55.17
C VAL A 195 19.28 -10.79 54.17
N GLY A 196 20.58 -10.61 54.38
CA GLY A 196 21.65 -11.09 53.51
C GLY A 196 21.62 -12.59 53.26
N GLY A 197 21.84 -12.96 52.01
CA GLY A 197 21.97 -14.34 51.56
C GLY A 197 22.25 -14.35 50.08
N SER A 198 23.52 -14.46 49.70
CA SER A 198 23.95 -14.71 48.32
C SER A 198 23.34 -16.01 47.81
N THR A 199 22.30 -15.92 46.98
CA THR A 199 21.81 -17.01 46.16
C THR A 199 21.98 -16.66 44.68
N LYS A 200 22.93 -17.35 44.05
CA LYS A 200 23.00 -17.49 42.59
C LYS A 200 21.77 -18.24 42.10
N GLY A 201 21.12 -17.72 41.07
CA GLY A 201 20.38 -18.51 40.09
C GLY A 201 18.85 -18.51 40.18
N SER A 202 18.22 -17.50 39.58
CA SER A 202 17.07 -17.71 38.69
C SER A 202 17.11 -16.59 37.64
N SER A 203 17.60 -16.90 36.44
CA SER A 203 17.47 -16.00 35.30
C SER A 203 16.05 -16.12 34.77
N ASP A 204 15.12 -15.39 35.38
CA ASP A 204 13.81 -15.17 34.78
C ASP A 204 14.05 -14.42 33.46
N LYS A 205 13.53 -14.96 32.37
CA LYS A 205 13.79 -14.56 30.98
C LYS A 205 13.17 -13.20 30.62
N ALA A 206 13.46 -12.16 31.38
CA ALA A 206 13.04 -10.81 31.05
C ALA A 206 13.82 -10.35 29.79
N TRP A 207 13.09 -10.13 28.70
CA TRP A 207 13.65 -9.58 27.47
C TRP A 207 13.88 -8.08 27.68
N HIS A 208 15.15 -7.66 27.60
CA HIS A 208 15.59 -6.28 27.76
C HIS A 208 16.47 -5.87 26.58
N GLN A 209 16.06 -4.83 25.86
CA GLN A 209 16.87 -4.21 24.81
C GLN A 209 17.00 -2.72 25.07
N LYS A 210 18.22 -2.20 24.99
CA LYS A 210 18.48 -0.76 25.11
C LYS A 210 19.52 -0.30 24.12
N ASP A 211 19.46 0.98 23.77
CA ASP A 211 20.51 1.65 23.03
C ASP A 211 20.53 3.14 23.33
N GLY A 212 21.72 3.73 23.30
CA GLY A 212 22.00 5.06 23.82
C GLY A 212 21.90 5.18 25.34
N ASP A 213 22.36 6.31 25.86
CA ASP A 213 22.29 6.72 27.26
C ASP A 213 21.23 7.81 27.42
N ARG A 214 20.15 7.46 28.11
CA ARG A 214 19.05 8.37 28.44
C ARG A 214 19.52 9.58 29.25
N ALA A 215 20.45 9.42 30.18
CA ALA A 215 20.94 10.53 30.97
C ALA A 215 21.69 11.53 30.09
N ALA A 216 22.52 11.02 29.16
CA ALA A 216 23.20 11.85 28.18
C ALA A 216 22.22 12.60 27.27
N CYS A 217 21.10 11.97 26.88
CA CYS A 217 20.06 12.61 26.05
C CYS A 217 19.44 13.87 26.67
N GLN A 218 19.44 14.01 27.99
CA GLN A 218 18.85 15.17 28.67
C GLN A 218 19.64 16.47 28.41
N SER A 219 20.90 16.36 27.97
CA SER A 219 21.73 17.50 27.58
C SER A 219 21.44 18.03 26.16
N ALA A 220 20.41 17.49 25.48
CA ALA A 220 20.04 17.89 24.13
C ALA A 220 19.60 19.35 24.04
N THR A 221 20.13 20.05 23.04
CA THR A 221 19.82 21.45 22.76
C THR A 221 19.22 21.62 21.36
N PRO A 222 18.13 22.40 21.20
CA PRO A 222 17.59 22.73 19.89
C PRO A 222 18.64 23.41 18.99
N GLY A 223 18.73 22.98 17.73
CA GLY A 223 19.68 23.55 16.75
C GLY A 223 21.10 23.00 16.83
N ALA A 224 21.41 22.10 17.76
CA ALA A 224 22.72 21.43 17.80
C ALA A 224 22.99 20.65 16.51
N THR A 225 24.24 20.66 16.04
CA THR A 225 24.66 19.98 14.80
C THR A 225 25.19 18.56 15.00
N THR A 226 25.28 18.11 16.26
CA THR A 226 25.63 16.74 16.64
C THR A 226 24.78 16.30 17.84
N PRO A 227 24.40 15.02 17.93
CA PRO A 227 23.71 14.50 19.11
C PRO A 227 24.64 14.53 20.34
N PRO A 228 24.10 14.57 21.57
CA PRO A 228 24.90 14.35 22.77
C PRO A 228 25.67 13.04 22.70
N ALA A 229 26.89 13.02 23.27
CA ALA A 229 27.70 11.81 23.32
C ALA A 229 26.92 10.68 24.01
N GLY A 230 26.78 9.54 23.35
CA GLY A 230 25.98 8.42 23.84
C GLY A 230 24.47 8.51 23.56
N CYS A 231 23.95 9.56 22.90
CA CYS A 231 22.52 9.68 22.57
C CYS A 231 22.27 9.74 21.05
N ALA A 232 22.84 8.78 20.33
CA ALA A 232 22.82 8.75 18.87
C ALA A 232 22.07 7.54 18.26
N ALA A 233 21.33 6.78 19.07
CA ALA A 233 20.67 5.57 18.61
C ALA A 233 19.55 5.87 17.58
N PRO A 234 19.43 5.09 16.50
CA PRO A 234 18.35 5.23 15.53
C PRO A 234 17.04 4.72 16.14
N LEU A 235 16.01 5.58 16.17
CA LEU A 235 14.70 5.27 16.75
C LEU A 235 13.66 5.00 15.67
N ARG A 236 13.58 5.88 14.66
CA ARG A 236 12.57 5.85 13.58
C ARG A 236 13.17 6.32 12.27
N LEU A 237 12.88 5.63 11.17
CA LEU A 237 13.31 6.02 9.83
C LEU A 237 12.23 6.84 9.12
N ASP A 238 12.62 7.59 8.10
CA ASP A 238 11.77 8.27 7.13
C ASP A 238 12.26 7.85 5.75
N LEU A 239 11.49 7.00 5.07
CA LEU A 239 11.87 6.38 3.81
C LEU A 239 11.28 7.15 2.62
N VAL A 240 12.04 7.31 1.55
CA VAL A 240 11.56 7.91 0.29
C VAL A 240 11.73 6.90 -0.83
N ALA A 241 10.70 6.72 -1.64
CA ALA A 241 10.74 5.80 -2.78
C ALA A 241 11.76 6.28 -3.82
N LEU A 242 12.51 5.32 -4.37
CA LEU A 242 13.41 5.59 -5.48
C LEU A 242 12.61 5.67 -6.78
N ALA A 243 12.73 6.77 -7.51
CA ALA A 243 12.12 6.90 -8.82
C ALA A 243 12.76 5.90 -9.81
N ALA A 244 11.93 5.30 -10.67
CA ALA A 244 12.43 4.51 -11.78
C ALA A 244 13.20 5.40 -12.75
N ALA A 245 14.28 4.87 -13.33
CA ALA A 245 15.07 5.52 -14.36
C ALA A 245 14.21 5.86 -15.59
N THR A 246 13.67 7.07 -15.67
CA THR A 246 13.16 7.62 -16.93
C THR A 246 14.34 8.16 -17.74
N ALA A 247 14.32 7.90 -19.06
CA ALA A 247 15.29 8.47 -19.99
C ALA A 247 15.28 10.02 -19.89
N PRO A 248 16.43 10.69 -20.08
CA PRO A 248 16.54 12.11 -19.77
C PRO A 248 15.72 12.95 -20.77
N ALA A 249 14.67 13.60 -20.28
CA ALA A 249 14.06 14.72 -20.98
C ALA A 249 14.98 15.94 -20.87
N ALA A 250 15.20 16.59 -22.01
CA ALA A 250 16.07 17.74 -22.17
C ALA A 250 15.71 18.90 -21.23
N ALA A 251 16.75 19.63 -20.84
CA ALA A 251 16.71 20.82 -20.01
C ALA A 251 15.78 21.91 -20.56
N SER A 252 14.98 22.52 -19.67
CA SER A 252 14.60 23.92 -19.79
C SER A 252 14.61 24.55 -18.41
N ALA A 253 15.47 25.55 -18.28
CA ALA A 253 15.81 26.26 -17.07
C ALA A 253 14.81 27.40 -16.75
N THR A 254 14.77 27.73 -15.46
CA THR A 254 14.51 29.05 -14.84
C THR A 254 13.13 29.69 -14.96
N THR A 255 12.46 29.85 -13.81
CA THR A 255 12.45 31.14 -13.07
C THR A 255 12.26 30.92 -11.56
N ARG A 256 12.91 31.80 -10.79
CA ARG A 256 13.11 31.80 -9.33
C ARG A 256 11.99 32.55 -8.58
N GLU A 257 11.71 32.05 -7.37
CA GLU A 257 11.43 32.73 -6.08
C GLU A 257 10.45 33.91 -6.00
N ALA A 258 9.44 33.77 -5.12
CA ALA A 258 9.45 34.43 -3.80
C ALA A 258 8.35 33.90 -2.87
N SER A 259 8.73 33.83 -1.60
CA SER A 259 8.10 33.19 -0.45
C SER A 259 7.15 34.09 0.36
N ALA A 260 6.51 33.43 1.35
CA ALA A 260 5.85 33.93 2.57
C ALA A 260 4.33 34.14 2.45
N GLY A 261 3.48 33.58 3.31
CA GLY A 261 3.68 32.76 4.50
C GLY A 261 2.34 32.48 5.19
N VAL A 262 2.46 31.91 6.39
CA VAL A 262 1.41 31.54 7.35
C VAL A 262 0.83 30.14 7.14
N GLY A 263 1.28 29.25 8.04
CA GLY A 263 0.91 27.86 8.08
C GLY A 263 -0.42 27.58 8.75
N SER A 264 -0.93 26.40 8.43
CA SER A 264 -1.80 25.63 9.30
C SER A 264 -1.25 24.20 9.26
N SER A 265 -0.65 23.81 10.38
CA SER A 265 -0.29 22.43 10.68
C SER A 265 -1.57 21.60 10.74
N THR A 266 -1.87 20.85 9.70
CA THR A 266 -2.76 19.71 9.82
C THR A 266 -2.00 18.63 10.60
N SER A 267 -2.41 18.44 11.85
CA SER A 267 -2.00 17.29 12.63
C SER A 267 -2.45 16.04 11.89
N SER A 268 -1.50 15.32 11.30
CA SER A 268 -1.70 13.92 10.94
C SER A 268 -1.95 13.15 12.23
N THR A 269 -3.22 12.99 12.63
CA THR A 269 -3.58 11.93 13.56
C THR A 269 -3.22 10.62 12.86
N ALA A 270 -2.16 9.96 13.33
CA ALA A 270 -1.78 8.64 12.85
C ALA A 270 -2.98 7.70 13.01
N ALA A 271 -3.54 7.26 11.89
CA ALA A 271 -4.77 6.46 11.86
C ALA A 271 -4.48 5.07 12.43
N CYS A 272 -5.18 4.69 13.51
CA CYS A 272 -5.09 3.37 14.16
C CYS A 272 -5.66 2.22 13.30
N PRO A 273 -5.31 0.94 13.59
CA PRO A 273 -5.93 -0.19 12.94
C PRO A 273 -7.45 -0.18 13.12
N ILE A 274 -8.15 -0.76 12.14
CA ILE A 274 -9.57 -1.08 12.30
C ILE A 274 -9.77 -1.86 13.60
N GLY A 275 -10.68 -1.40 14.46
CA GLY A 275 -10.90 -1.95 15.78
C GLY A 275 -10.02 -1.40 16.91
N MET A 276 -9.22 -0.35 16.69
CA MET A 276 -8.38 0.30 17.71
C MET A 276 -8.54 1.83 17.71
N VAL A 277 -8.19 2.46 18.84
CA VAL A 277 -8.34 3.91 19.04
C VAL A 277 -6.98 4.54 19.31
N TRP A 278 -6.70 5.70 18.69
CA TRP A 278 -5.49 6.49 18.96
C TRP A 278 -5.63 7.17 20.31
N SER A 279 -4.79 6.79 21.28
CA SER A 279 -4.85 7.33 22.64
C SER A 279 -3.47 7.37 23.29
N ALA A 280 -3.07 8.55 23.79
CA ALA A 280 -1.77 8.80 24.39
C ALA A 280 -0.56 8.47 23.48
N GLY A 281 -0.68 8.77 22.18
CA GLY A 281 0.43 8.63 21.22
C GLY A 281 0.67 7.21 20.69
N VAL A 282 -0.22 6.26 20.99
CA VAL A 282 -0.21 4.86 20.51
C VAL A 282 -1.61 4.39 20.18
N CYS A 283 -1.71 3.31 19.40
CA CYS A 283 -2.96 2.61 19.17
C CYS A 283 -3.26 1.65 20.32
N ARG A 284 -4.47 1.75 20.88
CA ARG A 284 -4.98 0.94 21.99
C ARG A 284 -6.28 0.23 21.61
N GLU A 285 -6.60 -0.83 22.33
CA GLU A 285 -7.93 -1.43 22.25
C GLU A 285 -9.01 -0.43 22.75
N PRO A 286 -10.20 -0.38 22.12
CA PRO A 286 -11.27 0.53 22.51
C PRO A 286 -11.80 0.16 23.90
N ARG A 287 -12.14 1.17 24.72
CA ARG A 287 -13.03 0.93 25.87
C ARG A 287 -14.44 0.62 25.35
N ALA A 288 -15.21 -0.16 26.11
CA ALA A 288 -16.52 -0.69 25.69
C ALA A 288 -17.55 0.37 25.23
N ASP A 289 -17.33 1.64 25.58
CA ASP A 289 -18.18 2.80 25.31
C ASP A 289 -17.61 3.77 24.26
N THR A 290 -16.39 3.56 23.77
CA THR A 290 -15.75 4.46 22.80
C THR A 290 -15.96 3.95 21.37
N ALA A 291 -16.59 4.77 20.55
CA ALA A 291 -16.82 4.48 19.13
C ALA A 291 -15.48 4.26 18.39
N HIS A 292 -15.44 3.25 17.53
CA HIS A 292 -14.26 2.93 16.73
C HIS A 292 -14.66 2.39 15.36
N ARG A 293 -13.72 2.32 14.41
CA ARG A 293 -13.99 1.75 13.09
C ARG A 293 -14.30 0.26 13.21
N CYS A 294 -15.47 -0.14 12.75
CA CYS A 294 -15.94 -1.52 12.80
C CYS A 294 -15.09 -2.48 11.98
N LYS A 295 -15.17 -3.76 12.34
CA LYS A 295 -14.55 -4.84 11.57
C LYS A 295 -15.14 -4.91 10.16
N LYS A 296 -14.26 -5.16 9.19
CA LYS A 296 -14.63 -5.31 7.78
C LYS A 296 -15.71 -6.38 7.63
N ASP A 297 -16.78 -6.01 6.94
CA ASP A 297 -17.92 -6.89 6.60
C ASP A 297 -18.72 -7.43 7.81
N ASP A 298 -18.46 -6.94 9.03
CA ASP A 298 -19.23 -7.27 10.23
C ASP A 298 -20.39 -6.29 10.41
N VAL A 299 -21.56 -6.67 9.90
CA VAL A 299 -22.77 -5.83 9.90
C VAL A 299 -23.17 -5.39 11.31
N GLN A 300 -23.07 -6.28 12.31
CA GLN A 300 -23.55 -6.00 13.66
C GLN A 300 -22.60 -5.08 14.40
N ASP A 301 -21.28 -5.27 14.20
CA ASP A 301 -20.28 -4.36 14.73
C ASP A 301 -20.39 -2.98 14.07
N CYS A 302 -20.49 -2.90 12.73
CA CYS A 302 -20.66 -1.62 12.04
C CYS A 302 -21.93 -0.88 12.45
N ARG A 303 -23.03 -1.59 12.69
CA ARG A 303 -24.25 -1.00 13.24
C ARG A 303 -24.01 -0.39 14.62
N ARG A 304 -23.41 -1.16 15.53
CA ARG A 304 -23.12 -0.71 16.91
C ARG A 304 -22.20 0.51 16.91
N GLN A 305 -21.10 0.46 16.16
CA GLN A 305 -20.11 1.55 16.12
C GLN A 305 -20.67 2.81 15.46
N CYS A 306 -21.47 2.65 14.39
CA CYS A 306 -22.19 3.77 13.78
C CYS A 306 -23.17 4.41 14.78
N ASP A 307 -23.88 3.61 15.57
CA ASP A 307 -24.81 4.09 16.61
C ASP A 307 -24.08 4.75 17.79
N LEU A 308 -22.83 4.39 18.07
CA LEU A 308 -21.93 5.11 18.99
C LEU A 308 -21.32 6.39 18.39
N GLY A 309 -21.54 6.66 17.10
CA GLY A 309 -21.11 7.89 16.42
C GLY A 309 -19.87 7.77 15.54
N ASP A 310 -19.33 6.56 15.32
CA ASP A 310 -18.21 6.38 14.37
C ASP A 310 -18.71 6.55 12.92
N ALA A 311 -18.35 7.69 12.33
CA ALA A 311 -18.76 8.09 10.99
C ALA A 311 -18.31 7.08 9.92
N GLY A 312 -17.12 6.51 10.11
CA GLY A 312 -16.55 5.52 9.23
C GLY A 312 -17.35 4.22 9.16
N SER A 313 -17.81 3.74 10.30
CA SER A 313 -18.65 2.55 10.43
C SER A 313 -20.03 2.78 9.83
N CYS A 314 -20.56 4.00 9.93
CA CYS A 314 -21.77 4.38 9.19
C CYS A 314 -21.54 4.30 7.68
N SER A 315 -20.38 4.73 7.19
CA SER A 315 -19.99 4.64 5.78
C SER A 315 -19.92 3.19 5.29
N ASP A 316 -19.24 2.32 6.03
CA ASP A 316 -19.13 0.89 5.68
C ASP A 316 -20.48 0.18 5.68
N LEU A 317 -21.29 0.43 6.72
CA LEU A 317 -22.64 -0.13 6.78
C LEU A 317 -23.53 0.39 5.64
N GLY A 318 -23.40 1.68 5.31
CA GLY A 318 -24.09 2.28 4.18
C GLY A 318 -23.72 1.62 2.86
N PHE A 319 -22.42 1.35 2.65
CA PHE A 319 -21.94 0.64 1.47
C PHE A 319 -22.48 -0.80 1.40
N MET A 320 -22.48 -1.53 2.52
CA MET A 320 -23.05 -2.88 2.57
C MET A 320 -24.52 -2.92 2.13
N HIS A 321 -25.33 -1.95 2.58
CA HIS A 321 -26.72 -1.80 2.13
C HIS A 321 -26.84 -1.36 0.66
N LEU A 322 -25.93 -0.51 0.17
CA LEU A 322 -25.95 -0.05 -1.21
C LEU A 322 -25.74 -1.20 -2.20
N VAL A 323 -24.81 -2.12 -1.90
CA VAL A 323 -24.44 -3.24 -2.79
C VAL A 323 -25.15 -4.55 -2.44
N GLY A 324 -25.91 -4.61 -1.33
CA GLY A 324 -26.56 -5.84 -0.86
C GLY A 324 -25.58 -6.91 -0.38
N ARG A 325 -24.44 -6.49 0.19
CA ARG A 325 -23.38 -7.39 0.64
C ARG A 325 -23.55 -7.69 2.13
N HIS A 326 -23.76 -8.95 2.49
CA HIS A 326 -24.06 -9.42 3.86
C HIS A 326 -25.39 -8.93 4.46
N VAL A 327 -26.06 -7.95 3.81
CA VAL A 327 -27.39 -7.44 4.13
C VAL A 327 -28.23 -7.32 2.86
N PRO A 328 -29.57 -7.31 2.93
CA PRO A 328 -30.42 -6.98 1.79
C PRO A 328 -30.07 -5.61 1.21
N LEU A 329 -30.14 -5.49 -0.12
CA LEU A 329 -29.96 -4.22 -0.82
C LEU A 329 -31.04 -3.24 -0.36
N ASP A 330 -30.61 -2.10 0.18
CA ASP A 330 -31.49 -1.04 0.67
C ASP A 330 -30.84 0.33 0.41
N ARG A 331 -31.22 0.95 -0.70
CA ARG A 331 -30.69 2.26 -1.10
C ARG A 331 -31.14 3.38 -0.16
N GLN A 332 -32.33 3.27 0.44
CA GLN A 332 -32.80 4.32 1.36
C GLN A 332 -31.95 4.28 2.64
N ARG A 333 -31.77 3.10 3.20
CA ARG A 333 -30.95 2.93 4.40
C ARG A 333 -29.48 3.31 4.17
N ALA A 334 -28.93 2.95 3.00
CA ALA A 334 -27.60 3.38 2.60
C ALA A 334 -27.48 4.92 2.59
N SER A 335 -28.46 5.62 2.00
CA SER A 335 -28.49 7.08 1.96
C SER A 335 -28.52 7.70 3.37
N GLU A 336 -29.34 7.18 4.28
CA GLU A 336 -29.41 7.66 5.67
C GLU A 336 -28.06 7.51 6.39
N LEU A 337 -27.41 6.36 6.20
CA LEU A 337 -26.11 6.06 6.79
C LEU A 337 -25.00 6.93 6.22
N PHE A 338 -24.99 7.20 4.91
CA PHE A 338 -24.03 8.12 4.31
C PHE A 338 -24.26 9.57 4.73
N VAL A 339 -25.51 10.00 4.98
CA VAL A 339 -25.77 11.31 5.60
C VAL A 339 -25.16 11.38 6.99
N ARG A 340 -25.33 10.34 7.83
CA ARG A 340 -24.70 10.27 9.15
C ARG A 340 -23.16 10.29 9.06
N ALA A 341 -22.60 9.49 8.16
CA ALA A 341 -21.15 9.44 7.91
C ALA A 341 -20.61 10.80 7.47
N CYS A 342 -21.27 11.45 6.52
CA CYS A 342 -20.84 12.74 6.01
C CYS A 342 -20.97 13.87 7.05
N ASN A 343 -22.03 13.88 7.86
CA ASN A 343 -22.17 14.80 8.99
C ASN A 343 -21.05 14.59 10.02
N GLY A 344 -20.55 13.36 10.17
CA GLY A 344 -19.38 13.01 10.97
C GLY A 344 -18.03 13.23 10.26
N ARG A 345 -18.01 13.94 9.12
CA ARG A 345 -16.82 14.24 8.29
C ARG A 345 -16.10 13.03 7.69
N ASP A 346 -16.77 11.89 7.52
CA ASP A 346 -16.21 10.78 6.73
C ASP A 346 -16.26 11.11 5.24
N LEU A 347 -15.09 11.31 4.63
CA LEU A 347 -14.96 11.73 3.23
C LEU A 347 -15.55 10.69 2.26
N HIS A 348 -15.37 9.40 2.52
CA HIS A 348 -15.95 8.34 1.70
C HIS A 348 -17.48 8.32 1.79
N GLY A 349 -18.05 8.60 2.96
CA GLY A 349 -19.48 8.71 3.18
C GLY A 349 -20.07 9.90 2.44
N CYS A 350 -19.40 11.06 2.50
CA CYS A 350 -19.77 12.22 1.68
C CYS A 350 -19.69 11.93 0.18
N ASN A 351 -18.63 11.25 -0.28
CA ASN A 351 -18.47 10.88 -1.68
C ASN A 351 -19.55 9.89 -2.14
N ASN A 352 -19.86 8.88 -1.34
CA ASN A 352 -20.92 7.90 -1.65
C ASN A 352 -22.31 8.55 -1.63
N LEU A 353 -22.58 9.47 -0.69
CA LEU A 353 -23.80 10.28 -0.69
C LEU A 353 -23.94 11.08 -1.99
N GLY A 354 -22.87 11.78 -2.40
CA GLY A 354 -22.83 12.52 -3.66
C GLY A 354 -23.16 11.63 -4.85
N ALA A 355 -22.53 10.46 -4.94
CA ALA A 355 -22.78 9.49 -6.01
C ALA A 355 -24.25 9.01 -6.02
N MET A 356 -24.81 8.72 -4.85
CA MET A 356 -26.21 8.29 -4.72
C MET A 356 -27.21 9.37 -5.15
N LEU A 357 -26.92 10.64 -4.89
CA LEU A 357 -27.77 11.76 -5.30
C LEU A 357 -27.90 11.84 -6.83
N ILE A 358 -26.85 11.50 -7.57
CA ILE A 358 -26.80 11.61 -9.03
C ILE A 358 -27.01 10.27 -9.78
N SER A 359 -27.28 9.18 -9.07
CA SER A 359 -27.46 7.83 -9.67
C SER A 359 -28.92 7.45 -9.97
N ARG A 360 -29.85 8.41 -9.99
CA ARG A 360 -31.29 8.20 -10.27
C ARG A 360 -31.60 8.59 -11.72
N ASP A 361 -32.58 7.94 -12.35
CA ASP A 361 -32.91 8.23 -13.76
C ASP A 361 -33.29 9.70 -14.01
N ALA A 362 -34.09 10.27 -13.10
CA ALA A 362 -34.43 11.69 -13.10
C ALA A 362 -33.77 12.37 -11.89
N VAL A 363 -32.58 12.96 -12.10
CA VAL A 363 -31.83 13.67 -11.05
C VAL A 363 -32.30 15.13 -10.95
N PRO A 364 -32.85 15.59 -9.82
CA PRO A 364 -33.15 17.00 -9.60
C PRO A 364 -31.89 17.87 -9.65
N ILE A 365 -31.97 19.06 -10.26
CA ILE A 365 -30.83 20.03 -10.31
C ILE A 365 -30.31 20.38 -8.91
N ALA A 366 -31.18 20.36 -7.89
CA ALA A 366 -30.77 20.56 -6.50
C ALA A 366 -29.82 19.44 -6.00
N ASP A 367 -30.09 18.19 -6.38
CA ASP A 367 -29.28 17.03 -6.00
C ASP A 367 -27.94 17.03 -6.74
N VAL A 368 -27.92 17.43 -8.03
CA VAL A 368 -26.66 17.63 -8.77
C VAL A 368 -25.79 18.68 -8.08
N ARG A 369 -26.35 19.86 -7.75
CA ARG A 369 -25.60 20.93 -7.06
C ARG A 369 -25.06 20.45 -5.73
N ARG A 370 -25.88 19.76 -4.94
CA ARG A 370 -25.46 19.20 -3.65
C ARG A 370 -24.34 18.16 -3.82
N ALA A 371 -24.45 17.26 -4.79
CA ALA A 371 -23.42 16.28 -5.08
C ALA A 371 -22.11 16.94 -5.52
N MET A 372 -22.16 17.97 -6.37
CA MET A 372 -20.98 18.73 -6.77
C MET A 372 -20.28 19.36 -5.57
N THR A 373 -21.01 20.02 -4.68
CA THR A 373 -20.42 20.60 -3.45
C THR A 373 -19.76 19.53 -2.58
N LEU A 374 -20.40 18.36 -2.43
CA LEU A 374 -19.80 17.24 -1.71
C LEU A 374 -18.51 16.76 -2.38
N PHE A 375 -18.54 16.53 -3.70
CA PHE A 375 -17.38 16.09 -4.46
C PHE A 375 -16.23 17.10 -4.46
N GLU A 376 -16.51 18.39 -4.58
CA GLU A 376 -15.52 19.46 -4.48
C GLU A 376 -14.84 19.46 -3.12
N THR A 377 -15.63 19.31 -2.04
CA THR A 377 -15.11 19.28 -0.67
C THR A 377 -14.21 18.07 -0.45
N VAL A 378 -14.67 16.86 -0.78
CA VAL A 378 -13.88 15.64 -0.56
C VAL A 378 -12.65 15.57 -1.46
N CYS A 379 -12.75 16.05 -2.71
CA CYS A 379 -11.61 16.14 -3.63
C CYS A 379 -10.57 17.15 -3.14
N ALA A 380 -10.97 18.24 -2.50
CA ALA A 380 -10.04 19.22 -1.93
C ALA A 380 -9.21 18.63 -0.77
N GLU A 381 -9.83 17.81 0.07
CA GLU A 381 -9.17 17.17 1.23
C GLU A 381 -8.40 15.90 0.85
N GLU A 382 -8.94 15.10 -0.08
CA GLU A 382 -8.40 13.78 -0.45
C GLU A 382 -8.36 13.62 -1.98
N PRO A 383 -7.19 13.77 -2.62
CA PRO A 383 -7.07 13.74 -4.08
C PRO A 383 -7.62 12.48 -4.74
N THR A 384 -7.52 11.31 -4.08
CA THR A 384 -8.06 10.04 -4.60
C THR A 384 -9.57 10.05 -4.83
N LEU A 385 -10.29 10.99 -4.21
CA LEU A 385 -11.75 11.13 -4.33
C LEU A 385 -12.19 12.13 -5.42
N CYS A 386 -11.27 12.68 -6.21
CA CYS A 386 -11.63 13.59 -7.31
C CYS A 386 -12.33 12.90 -8.49
N THR A 387 -12.34 11.57 -8.55
CA THR A 387 -12.89 10.78 -9.67
C THR A 387 -14.35 11.11 -9.98
N ASN A 388 -15.21 11.18 -8.95
CA ASN A 388 -16.62 11.47 -9.17
C ASN A 388 -16.86 12.90 -9.67
N LEU A 389 -16.07 13.87 -9.18
CA LEU A 389 -16.12 15.24 -9.69
C LEU A 389 -15.68 15.29 -11.16
N ALA A 390 -14.63 14.55 -11.51
CA ALA A 390 -14.13 14.45 -12.87
C ALA A 390 -15.20 13.87 -13.81
N VAL A 391 -15.88 12.80 -13.40
CA VAL A 391 -16.98 12.17 -14.15
C VAL A 391 -18.14 13.15 -14.37
N VAL A 392 -18.56 13.90 -13.34
CA VAL A 392 -19.62 14.92 -13.50
C VAL A 392 -19.22 15.98 -14.53
N HIS A 393 -17.96 16.44 -14.50
CA HIS A 393 -17.46 17.38 -15.50
C HIS A 393 -17.31 16.77 -16.89
N ARG A 394 -16.96 15.49 -17.01
CA ARG A 394 -16.85 14.78 -18.29
C ARG A 394 -18.22 14.63 -18.94
N ASP A 395 -19.22 14.20 -18.18
CA ASP A 395 -20.52 13.79 -18.71
C ASP A 395 -21.50 14.97 -18.83
N GLY A 396 -21.26 16.08 -18.11
CA GLY A 396 -22.08 17.28 -18.23
C GLY A 396 -23.49 17.11 -17.65
N LEU A 397 -23.59 16.60 -16.42
CA LEU A 397 -24.89 16.38 -15.78
C LEU A 397 -25.57 17.73 -15.46
N HIS A 398 -26.60 18.09 -16.23
CA HIS A 398 -27.35 19.38 -16.14
C HIS A 398 -26.51 20.65 -16.36
N SER A 399 -25.29 20.52 -16.89
CA SER A 399 -24.45 21.64 -17.33
C SER A 399 -23.55 21.17 -18.48
N PRO A 400 -23.04 22.06 -19.36
CA PRO A 400 -22.18 21.63 -20.45
C PRO A 400 -20.96 20.86 -19.94
N ALA A 401 -20.62 19.77 -20.63
CA ALA A 401 -19.40 19.01 -20.37
C ALA A 401 -18.17 19.93 -20.41
N ARG A 402 -17.24 19.72 -19.48
CA ARG A 402 -15.98 20.47 -19.33
C ARG A 402 -14.81 19.48 -19.37
N PRO A 403 -14.46 18.95 -20.55
CA PRO A 403 -13.47 17.88 -20.67
C PRO A 403 -12.09 18.29 -20.15
N HIS A 404 -11.66 19.54 -20.35
CA HIS A 404 -10.40 20.03 -19.76
C HIS A 404 -10.37 19.94 -18.23
N ARG A 405 -11.46 20.35 -17.57
CA ARG A 405 -11.60 20.27 -16.11
C ARG A 405 -11.67 18.83 -15.63
N ALA A 406 -12.39 17.97 -16.36
CA ALA A 406 -12.46 16.54 -16.07
C ALA A 406 -11.06 15.91 -16.10
N THR A 407 -10.26 16.18 -17.13
CA THR A 407 -8.91 15.61 -17.27
C THR A 407 -7.95 16.11 -16.20
N GLU A 408 -8.04 17.37 -15.78
CA GLU A 408 -7.28 17.90 -14.63
C GLU A 408 -7.62 17.14 -13.33
N LEU A 409 -8.90 16.87 -13.10
CA LEU A 409 -9.37 16.16 -11.91
C LEU A 409 -9.01 14.66 -11.95
N PHE A 410 -9.12 14.01 -13.10
CA PHE A 410 -8.61 12.65 -13.30
C PHE A 410 -7.09 12.60 -13.08
N SER A 411 -6.35 13.64 -13.49
CA SER A 411 -4.92 13.76 -13.19
C SER A 411 -4.65 13.88 -11.69
N ARG A 412 -5.38 14.73 -10.96
CA ARG A 412 -5.25 14.80 -9.49
C ARG A 412 -5.57 13.47 -8.81
N ALA A 413 -6.66 12.80 -9.18
CA ALA A 413 -7.03 11.51 -8.59
C ALA A 413 -6.03 10.40 -8.95
N CYS A 414 -5.57 10.35 -10.21
CA CYS A 414 -4.54 9.43 -10.62
C CYS A 414 -3.25 9.66 -9.84
N LEU A 415 -2.75 10.90 -9.73
CA LEU A 415 -1.55 11.20 -8.96
C LEU A 415 -1.73 10.88 -7.47
N GLY A 416 -2.94 11.03 -6.92
CA GLY A 416 -3.27 10.61 -5.56
C GLY A 416 -3.32 9.08 -5.34
N GLY A 417 -3.32 8.27 -6.39
CA GLY A 417 -3.33 6.80 -6.28
C GLY A 417 -4.58 6.10 -6.80
N ASP A 418 -5.56 6.82 -7.36
CA ASP A 418 -6.77 6.20 -7.90
C ASP A 418 -6.49 5.53 -9.26
N ALA A 419 -6.59 4.21 -9.28
CA ALA A 419 -6.30 3.39 -10.46
C ALA A 419 -7.31 3.65 -11.60
N THR A 420 -8.59 3.86 -11.26
CA THR A 420 -9.65 4.14 -12.24
C THR A 420 -9.41 5.48 -12.92
N SER A 421 -9.07 6.53 -12.18
CA SER A 421 -8.72 7.83 -12.75
C SER A 421 -7.48 7.79 -13.62
N CYS A 422 -6.49 6.96 -13.30
CA CYS A 422 -5.35 6.76 -14.20
C CYS A 422 -5.77 6.14 -15.53
N HIS A 423 -6.76 5.23 -15.51
CA HIS A 423 -7.33 4.68 -16.74
C HIS A 423 -8.11 5.73 -17.53
N ASP A 424 -8.97 6.51 -16.87
CA ASP A 424 -9.72 7.58 -17.53
C ASP A 424 -8.80 8.68 -18.09
N LEU A 425 -7.71 9.00 -17.39
CA LEU A 425 -6.67 9.90 -17.88
C LEU A 425 -5.94 9.34 -19.10
N ALA A 426 -5.64 8.05 -19.11
CA ALA A 426 -5.06 7.38 -20.26
C ALA A 426 -6.00 7.47 -21.47
N LEU A 427 -7.30 7.23 -21.29
CA LEU A 427 -8.30 7.39 -22.34
C LEU A 427 -8.37 8.83 -22.85
N ALA A 428 -8.32 9.81 -21.94
CA ALA A 428 -8.31 11.23 -22.31
C ALA A 428 -7.12 11.58 -23.22
N TYR A 429 -5.91 11.08 -22.92
CA TYR A 429 -4.74 11.28 -23.78
C TYR A 429 -4.81 10.49 -25.09
N ASP A 430 -5.35 9.27 -25.09
CA ASP A 430 -5.51 8.45 -26.31
C ASP A 430 -6.45 9.11 -27.33
N GLN A 431 -7.51 9.74 -26.83
CA GLN A 431 -8.59 10.31 -27.63
C GLN A 431 -8.44 11.83 -27.83
N GLY A 432 -7.58 12.49 -27.07
CA GLY A 432 -7.45 13.95 -27.07
C GLY A 432 -8.64 14.67 -26.42
N ILE A 433 -9.26 14.06 -25.40
CA ILE A 433 -10.42 14.65 -24.70
C ILE A 433 -9.92 15.55 -23.58
N GLY A 434 -10.10 16.86 -23.74
CA GLY A 434 -9.70 17.84 -22.73
C GLY A 434 -8.18 18.00 -22.57
N VAL A 435 -7.39 17.33 -23.40
CA VAL A 435 -5.93 17.44 -23.51
C VAL A 435 -5.52 17.18 -24.96
N GLY A 436 -4.31 17.58 -25.35
CA GLY A 436 -3.74 17.17 -26.63
C GLY A 436 -3.58 15.66 -26.69
N ARG A 437 -3.90 15.05 -27.84
CA ARG A 437 -3.75 13.61 -28.04
C ARG A 437 -2.29 13.20 -27.95
N ASP A 438 -1.97 12.26 -27.06
CA ASP A 438 -0.63 11.76 -26.78
C ASP A 438 -0.69 10.26 -26.42
N VAL A 439 -0.52 9.40 -27.44
CA VAL A 439 -0.67 7.94 -27.30
C VAL A 439 0.43 7.30 -26.43
N PRO A 440 1.72 7.73 -26.51
CA PRO A 440 2.74 7.27 -25.56
C PRO A 440 2.40 7.61 -24.10
N ARG A 441 1.99 8.84 -23.82
CA ARG A 441 1.60 9.25 -22.46
C ARG A 441 0.36 8.51 -21.96
N ALA A 442 -0.59 8.22 -22.85
CA ALA A 442 -1.72 7.36 -22.53
C ALA A 442 -1.28 5.96 -22.10
N ALA A 443 -0.28 5.38 -22.75
CA ALA A 443 0.28 4.08 -22.35
C ALA A 443 0.95 4.13 -20.97
N GLU A 444 1.64 5.23 -20.63
CA GLU A 444 2.24 5.42 -19.30
C GLU A 444 1.17 5.41 -18.20
N PHE A 445 0.12 6.23 -18.33
CA PHE A 445 -0.97 6.28 -17.35
C PHE A 445 -1.76 4.97 -17.28
N GLN A 446 -1.93 4.29 -18.42
CA GLN A 446 -2.56 2.96 -18.46
C GLN A 446 -1.72 1.92 -17.73
N GLY A 447 -0.39 1.94 -17.89
CA GLY A 447 0.55 1.11 -17.14
C GLY A 447 0.47 1.37 -15.64
N LEU A 448 0.39 2.63 -15.23
CA LEU A 448 0.22 3.03 -13.83
C LEU A 448 -1.11 2.55 -13.25
N SER A 449 -2.20 2.66 -14.00
CA SER A 449 -3.52 2.12 -13.63
C SER A 449 -3.47 0.60 -13.39
N CYS A 450 -2.81 -0.14 -14.29
CA CYS A 450 -2.59 -1.57 -14.14
C CYS A 450 -1.79 -1.90 -12.87
N GLN A 451 -0.65 -1.23 -12.65
CA GLN A 451 0.19 -1.43 -11.47
C GLN A 451 -0.56 -1.18 -10.15
N ARG A 452 -1.52 -0.25 -10.16
CA ARG A 452 -2.39 0.07 -9.01
C ARG A 452 -3.61 -0.84 -8.88
N GLY A 453 -3.69 -1.90 -9.68
CA GLY A 453 -4.63 -2.99 -9.49
C GLY A 453 -5.88 -2.92 -10.37
N PHE A 454 -5.97 -1.99 -11.33
CA PHE A 454 -7.09 -1.96 -12.26
C PHE A 454 -6.85 -2.92 -13.43
N MET A 455 -7.37 -4.13 -13.32
CA MET A 455 -7.06 -5.25 -14.22
C MET A 455 -7.52 -5.03 -15.67
N GLN A 456 -8.56 -4.20 -15.88
CA GLN A 456 -8.96 -3.77 -17.22
C GLN A 456 -7.83 -2.98 -17.91
N ALA A 457 -7.11 -2.14 -17.17
CA ALA A 457 -5.96 -1.43 -17.71
C ALA A 457 -4.79 -2.36 -18.00
N CYS A 458 -4.61 -3.43 -17.22
CA CYS A 458 -3.63 -4.47 -17.53
C CYS A 458 -3.93 -5.17 -18.86
N ALA A 459 -5.18 -5.56 -19.10
CA ALA A 459 -5.58 -6.15 -20.38
C ALA A 459 -5.33 -5.18 -21.54
N ALA A 460 -5.69 -3.91 -21.37
CA ALA A 460 -5.43 -2.88 -22.36
C ALA A 460 -3.92 -2.62 -22.61
N MET A 461 -3.07 -2.69 -21.59
CA MET A 461 -1.61 -2.65 -21.78
C MET A 461 -1.10 -3.84 -22.60
N GLY A 462 -1.66 -5.04 -22.36
CA GLY A 462 -1.38 -6.20 -23.19
C GLY A 462 -1.70 -5.93 -24.66
N THR A 463 -2.87 -5.34 -24.93
CA THR A 463 -3.29 -4.95 -26.28
C THR A 463 -2.34 -3.91 -26.89
N ARG A 464 -1.88 -2.92 -26.10
CA ARG A 464 -0.92 -1.92 -26.58
C ARG A 464 0.41 -2.54 -27.00
N TYR A 465 0.96 -3.44 -26.19
CA TYR A 465 2.19 -4.16 -26.54
C TYR A 465 2.00 -5.13 -27.72
N LEU A 466 0.82 -5.74 -27.85
CA LEU A 466 0.52 -6.63 -28.97
C LEU A 466 0.52 -5.88 -30.32
N TYR A 467 -0.03 -4.66 -30.35
CA TYR A 467 -0.15 -3.86 -31.58
C TYR A 467 0.89 -2.75 -31.73
N GLY A 468 1.71 -2.49 -30.70
CA GLY A 468 2.67 -1.38 -30.69
C GLY A 468 2.03 0.01 -30.60
N THR A 469 0.91 0.15 -29.90
CA THR A 469 0.19 1.43 -29.79
C THR A 469 0.64 2.25 -28.58
N GLY A 470 1.46 3.27 -28.83
CA GLY A 470 2.06 4.12 -27.78
C GLY A 470 3.26 3.46 -27.07
N VAL A 471 3.59 2.22 -27.42
CA VAL A 471 4.75 1.47 -26.93
C VAL A 471 5.36 0.69 -28.08
N ALA A 472 6.63 0.28 -27.96
CA ALA A 472 7.20 -0.66 -28.91
C ALA A 472 6.46 -2.00 -28.85
N ARG A 473 6.13 -2.57 -30.02
CA ARG A 473 5.46 -3.87 -30.10
C ARG A 473 6.33 -4.95 -29.48
N ASP A 474 5.77 -5.71 -28.54
CA ASP A 474 6.41 -6.85 -27.89
C ASP A 474 5.34 -7.84 -27.42
N GLU A 475 5.21 -8.95 -28.14
CA GLU A 475 4.18 -9.95 -27.85
C GLU A 475 4.43 -10.70 -26.54
N ALA A 476 5.68 -10.86 -26.11
CA ALA A 476 6.00 -11.52 -24.85
C ALA A 476 5.62 -10.63 -23.66
N ILE A 477 5.86 -9.32 -23.75
CA ILE A 477 5.34 -8.35 -22.77
C ILE A 477 3.81 -8.35 -22.77
N ALA A 478 3.16 -8.39 -23.94
CA ALA A 478 1.71 -8.45 -24.04
C ALA A 478 1.12 -9.64 -23.29
N VAL A 479 1.69 -10.84 -23.49
CA VAL A 479 1.29 -12.07 -22.78
C VAL A 479 1.39 -11.89 -21.27
N ARG A 480 2.48 -11.30 -20.74
CA ARG A 480 2.62 -11.06 -19.30
C ARG A 480 1.52 -10.17 -18.74
N TYR A 481 1.15 -9.11 -19.46
CA TYR A 481 0.06 -8.22 -19.05
C TYR A 481 -1.31 -8.93 -19.09
N PHE A 482 -1.58 -9.72 -20.13
CA PHE A 482 -2.82 -10.51 -20.21
C PHE A 482 -2.91 -11.57 -19.11
N GLN A 483 -1.80 -12.26 -18.80
CA GLN A 483 -1.73 -13.21 -17.69
C GLN A 483 -1.96 -12.51 -16.35
N HIS A 484 -1.39 -11.32 -16.15
CA HIS A 484 -1.60 -10.54 -14.94
C HIS A 484 -3.07 -10.13 -14.79
N ALA A 485 -3.69 -9.61 -15.86
CA ALA A 485 -5.11 -9.29 -15.90
C ALA A 485 -5.98 -10.53 -15.59
N CYS A 486 -5.67 -11.67 -16.21
CA CYS A 486 -6.38 -12.93 -15.98
C CYS A 486 -6.26 -13.42 -14.53
N THR A 487 -5.07 -13.32 -13.93
CA THR A 487 -4.84 -13.64 -12.51
C THR A 487 -5.71 -12.75 -11.60
N GLY A 488 -5.95 -11.51 -12.01
CA GLY A 488 -6.90 -10.59 -11.36
C GLY A 488 -8.37 -10.79 -11.76
N ASN A 489 -8.73 -11.97 -12.29
CA ASN A 489 -10.07 -12.36 -12.72
C ASN A 489 -10.67 -11.48 -13.84
N ASN A 490 -9.83 -10.78 -14.63
CA ASN A 490 -10.29 -10.06 -15.81
C ASN A 490 -10.46 -11.04 -16.98
N GLN A 491 -11.72 -11.25 -17.36
CA GLN A 491 -12.10 -12.23 -18.37
C GLN A 491 -11.56 -11.88 -19.77
N LEU A 492 -11.46 -10.60 -20.12
CA LEU A 492 -10.83 -10.18 -21.37
C LEU A 492 -9.35 -10.59 -21.42
N GLY A 493 -8.61 -10.36 -20.33
CA GLY A 493 -7.23 -10.84 -20.17
C GLY A 493 -7.13 -12.36 -20.33
N CYS A 494 -8.01 -13.13 -19.67
CA CYS A 494 -8.03 -14.59 -19.83
C CYS A 494 -8.33 -15.03 -21.27
N GLY A 495 -9.31 -14.41 -21.92
CA GLY A 495 -9.64 -14.71 -23.31
C GLY A 495 -8.49 -14.41 -24.27
N LEU A 496 -7.74 -13.33 -24.04
CA LEU A 496 -6.59 -12.97 -24.87
C LEU A 496 -5.39 -13.89 -24.66
N VAL A 497 -5.14 -14.38 -23.43
CA VAL A 497 -4.18 -15.48 -23.23
C VAL A 497 -4.64 -16.74 -23.97
N GLY A 498 -5.92 -17.08 -23.89
CA GLY A 498 -6.51 -18.22 -24.60
C GLY A 498 -6.29 -18.13 -26.11
N LEU A 499 -6.58 -16.97 -26.70
CA LEU A 499 -6.38 -16.69 -28.12
C LEU A 499 -4.93 -16.91 -28.54
N LEU A 500 -3.98 -16.28 -27.85
CA LEU A 500 -2.55 -16.40 -28.16
C LEU A 500 -2.03 -17.84 -27.95
N THR A 501 -2.60 -18.57 -26.98
CA THR A 501 -2.29 -19.98 -26.74
C THR A 501 -2.75 -20.88 -27.89
N MET A 502 -3.87 -20.58 -28.54
CA MET A 502 -4.37 -21.40 -29.65
C MET A 502 -3.37 -21.49 -30.80
N ASP A 503 -2.66 -20.40 -31.06
CA ASP A 503 -1.72 -20.28 -32.18
C ASP A 503 -0.25 -20.35 -31.74
N GLY A 504 0.04 -20.31 -30.43
CA GLY A 504 1.39 -20.38 -29.88
C GLY A 504 2.19 -19.08 -30.06
N GLN A 505 1.53 -17.94 -29.87
CA GLN A 505 2.11 -16.60 -30.05
C GLN A 505 2.69 -16.03 -28.76
N GLY A 506 3.53 -14.99 -28.85
CA GLY A 506 4.08 -14.30 -27.68
C GLY A 506 4.89 -15.18 -26.72
N GLY A 507 5.49 -16.28 -27.21
CA GLY A 507 6.26 -17.22 -26.41
C GLY A 507 5.43 -18.30 -25.69
N LEU A 508 4.12 -18.37 -25.95
CA LEU A 508 3.27 -19.44 -25.43
C LEU A 508 3.41 -20.74 -26.24
N ARG A 509 3.33 -21.88 -25.57
CA ARG A 509 3.24 -23.18 -26.25
C ARG A 509 1.90 -23.29 -26.96
N ARG A 510 1.92 -23.61 -28.26
CA ARG A 510 0.70 -23.83 -29.04
C ARG A 510 -0.16 -24.94 -28.45
N ASP A 511 -1.40 -24.60 -28.11
CA ASP A 511 -2.44 -25.51 -27.61
C ASP A 511 -3.83 -25.02 -28.07
N PRO A 512 -4.28 -25.43 -29.27
CA PRO A 512 -5.57 -25.01 -29.83
C PRO A 512 -6.78 -25.37 -28.95
N GLN A 513 -6.76 -26.54 -28.31
CA GLN A 513 -7.88 -27.00 -27.49
C GLN A 513 -7.88 -26.35 -26.11
N GLY A 514 -6.70 -26.22 -25.48
CA GLY A 514 -6.54 -25.49 -24.23
C GLY A 514 -6.93 -24.02 -24.36
N GLY A 515 -6.42 -23.35 -25.40
CA GLY A 515 -6.73 -21.95 -25.68
C GLY A 515 -8.21 -21.71 -25.96
N ARG A 516 -8.85 -22.56 -26.78
CA ARG A 516 -10.30 -22.50 -27.02
C ARG A 516 -11.10 -22.63 -25.73
N ARG A 517 -10.82 -23.66 -24.90
CA ARG A 517 -11.52 -23.87 -23.62
C ARG A 517 -11.41 -22.65 -22.70
N MET A 518 -10.24 -22.03 -22.65
CA MET A 518 -10.01 -20.82 -21.85
C MET A 518 -10.85 -19.63 -22.34
N MET A 519 -10.95 -19.44 -23.66
CA MET A 519 -11.82 -18.41 -24.26
C MET A 519 -13.31 -18.70 -24.00
N GLU A 520 -13.75 -19.95 -24.13
CA GLU A 520 -15.13 -20.36 -23.85
C GLU A 520 -15.50 -20.08 -22.38
N GLN A 521 -14.61 -20.38 -21.44
CA GLN A 521 -14.80 -20.07 -20.01
C GLN A 521 -14.89 -18.56 -19.75
N ALA A 522 -14.01 -17.78 -20.35
CA ALA A 522 -14.00 -16.33 -20.18
C ALA A 522 -15.26 -15.65 -20.78
N CYS A 523 -15.72 -16.11 -21.94
CA CYS A 523 -16.99 -15.70 -22.52
C CYS A 523 -18.17 -16.07 -21.60
N ASN A 524 -18.24 -17.32 -21.13
CA ASN A 524 -19.31 -17.79 -20.25
C ASN A 524 -19.31 -17.11 -18.88
N SER A 525 -18.18 -16.57 -18.44
CA SER A 525 -18.03 -15.79 -17.21
C SER A 525 -18.43 -14.31 -17.37
N GLY A 526 -19.05 -13.95 -18.50
CA GLY A 526 -19.70 -12.65 -18.71
C GLY A 526 -18.94 -11.66 -19.59
N SER A 527 -17.83 -12.06 -20.25
CA SER A 527 -17.15 -11.19 -21.21
C SER A 527 -17.67 -11.39 -22.63
N ASN A 528 -18.59 -10.52 -23.03
CA ASN A 528 -19.14 -10.54 -24.38
C ASN A 528 -18.07 -10.23 -25.45
N ASP A 529 -17.04 -9.43 -25.11
CA ASP A 529 -15.89 -9.17 -25.98
C ASP A 529 -15.16 -10.47 -26.34
N VAL A 530 -14.92 -11.32 -25.34
CA VAL A 530 -14.28 -12.61 -25.58
C VAL A 530 -15.16 -13.53 -26.41
N CYS A 531 -16.49 -13.50 -26.24
CA CYS A 531 -17.41 -14.24 -27.11
C CYS A 531 -17.26 -13.82 -28.59
N ALA A 532 -17.22 -12.51 -28.86
CA ALA A 532 -17.03 -11.98 -30.22
C ALA A 532 -15.64 -12.29 -30.79
N ILE A 533 -14.59 -12.21 -29.97
CA ILE A 533 -13.22 -12.55 -30.37
C ILE A 533 -13.11 -14.05 -30.69
N LEU A 534 -13.69 -14.93 -29.87
CA LEU A 534 -13.73 -16.37 -30.11
C LEU A 534 -14.48 -16.69 -31.41
N ALA A 535 -15.66 -16.09 -31.61
CA ALA A 535 -16.44 -16.26 -32.82
C ALA A 535 -15.63 -15.88 -34.08
N THR A 536 -14.93 -14.74 -34.01
CA THR A 536 -14.06 -14.27 -35.10
C THR A 536 -12.90 -15.24 -35.35
N ALA A 537 -12.24 -15.72 -34.29
CA ALA A 537 -11.15 -16.68 -34.40
C ALA A 537 -11.59 -18.02 -35.02
N LEU A 538 -12.78 -18.51 -34.65
CA LEU A 538 -13.37 -19.73 -35.22
C LEU A 538 -13.71 -19.56 -36.70
N ARG A 539 -14.31 -18.42 -37.06
CA ARG A 539 -14.62 -18.10 -38.46
C ARG A 539 -13.37 -18.06 -39.34
N VAL A 540 -12.31 -17.39 -38.88
CA VAL A 540 -11.01 -17.35 -39.60
C VAL A 540 -10.44 -18.76 -39.81
N LYS A 541 -10.73 -19.70 -38.89
CA LYS A 541 -10.32 -21.10 -38.97
C LYS A 541 -11.31 -22.01 -39.72
N GLY A 542 -12.39 -21.44 -40.29
CA GLY A 542 -13.41 -22.15 -41.07
C GLY A 542 -14.53 -22.82 -40.27
N ASP A 543 -14.57 -22.65 -38.94
CA ASP A 543 -15.65 -23.17 -38.07
C ASP A 543 -16.83 -22.18 -38.04
N GLU A 544 -17.56 -22.13 -39.15
CA GLU A 544 -18.73 -21.24 -39.34
C GLU A 544 -19.88 -21.54 -38.35
N ALA A 545 -20.06 -22.81 -38.00
CA ALA A 545 -21.11 -23.21 -37.05
C ALA A 545 -20.78 -22.73 -35.63
N GLY A 546 -19.53 -22.93 -35.18
CA GLY A 546 -19.05 -22.42 -33.91
C GLY A 546 -19.04 -20.89 -33.87
N ALA A 547 -18.62 -20.23 -34.96
CA ALA A 547 -18.64 -18.78 -35.05
C ALA A 547 -20.04 -18.19 -34.83
N ARG A 548 -21.07 -18.70 -35.54
CA ARG A 548 -22.46 -18.26 -35.35
C ARG A 548 -22.98 -18.46 -33.94
N GLN A 549 -22.60 -19.58 -33.31
CA GLN A 549 -22.99 -19.85 -31.92
C GLN A 549 -22.46 -18.76 -30.97
N TRP A 550 -21.18 -18.41 -31.09
CA TRP A 550 -20.54 -17.44 -30.18
C TRP A 550 -20.88 -15.99 -30.52
N PHE A 551 -21.14 -15.65 -31.79
CA PHE A 551 -21.70 -14.34 -32.15
C PHE A 551 -23.11 -14.14 -31.56
N ARG A 552 -23.97 -15.16 -31.62
CA ARG A 552 -25.27 -15.13 -30.94
C ARG A 552 -25.12 -14.88 -29.45
N ARG A 553 -24.15 -15.53 -28.80
CA ARG A 553 -23.89 -15.32 -27.37
C ARG A 553 -23.43 -13.90 -27.06
N ALA A 554 -22.55 -13.33 -27.88
CA ALA A 554 -22.14 -11.93 -27.76
C ALA A 554 -23.34 -10.97 -27.93
N CYS A 555 -24.23 -11.25 -28.89
CA CYS A 555 -25.47 -10.51 -29.12
C CYS A 555 -26.44 -10.57 -27.94
N GLU A 556 -26.69 -11.77 -27.38
CA GLU A 556 -27.49 -11.95 -26.15
C GLU A 556 -26.91 -11.15 -24.97
N GLY A 557 -25.59 -10.97 -24.94
CA GLY A 557 -24.89 -10.11 -24.00
C GLY A 557 -24.95 -8.61 -24.29
N GLY A 558 -25.65 -8.17 -25.33
CA GLY A 558 -25.85 -6.76 -25.67
C GLY A 558 -24.93 -6.21 -26.77
N MET A 559 -24.09 -7.03 -27.39
CA MET A 559 -23.29 -6.59 -28.54
C MET A 559 -24.09 -6.61 -29.85
N THR A 560 -24.87 -5.57 -30.05
CA THR A 560 -25.81 -5.46 -31.19
C THR A 560 -25.13 -5.58 -32.57
N ALA A 561 -23.87 -5.14 -32.68
CA ALA A 561 -23.07 -5.25 -33.90
C ALA A 561 -22.83 -6.70 -34.37
N HIS A 562 -23.02 -7.69 -33.48
CA HIS A 562 -22.82 -9.11 -33.77
C HIS A 562 -24.13 -9.90 -33.90
N CYS A 563 -25.30 -9.25 -33.77
CA CYS A 563 -26.59 -9.93 -33.85
C CYS A 563 -26.99 -10.41 -35.26
N THR A 564 -26.34 -9.88 -36.30
CA THR A 564 -26.59 -10.23 -37.70
C THR A 564 -25.51 -11.14 -38.30
N GLN A 565 -24.53 -11.57 -37.49
CA GLN A 565 -23.44 -12.47 -37.88
C GLN A 565 -23.84 -13.92 -37.57
#